data_AF-A0A7C5VYV2-F1
#
_entry.id   AF-A0A7C5VYV2-F1
#
_cell.length_a   1.000
_cell.length_b   1.000
_cell.length_c   1.000
_cell.angle_alpha   90.00
_cell.angle_beta   90.00
_cell.angle_gamma   90.00
#
_symmetry.space_group_name_H-M   'P 1'
#
loop_
_entity.id
_entity.type
_entity.pdbx_description
1 polymer ?
#
loop_
_entity_poly.entity_id
_entity_poly.type
_entity_poly.pdbx_seq_one_letter_code
_entity_poly.pdbx_strand_id
1 'polypeptide(L)' 'MKPFHSIAIPHRDILEGRLTMDVFAADIHEVSQKRGPEEYKDAETFFKKTCVTEGLKIYSVQI' A
#
# COMPACT_ATOMS: atom_id res chain seq x y z
N MET A 1 -4.52 14.58 -18.98
CA MET A 1 -4.00 13.52 -18.07
C MET A 1 -4.25 12.18 -18.72
N LYS A 2 -3.27 11.26 -18.71
CA LYS A 2 -3.52 9.88 -19.14
C LYS A 2 -4.38 9.18 -18.08
N PRO A 3 -5.31 8.29 -18.46
CA PRO A 3 -6.12 7.57 -17.48
C PRO A 3 -5.24 6.65 -16.64
N PHE A 4 -5.53 6.54 -15.34
CA PHE A 4 -4.69 5.83 -14.36
C PHE A 4 -4.34 4.41 -14.79
N HIS A 5 -5.32 3.65 -15.27
CA HIS A 5 -5.13 2.27 -15.73
C HIS A 5 -4.15 2.12 -16.91
N SER A 6 -3.83 3.21 -17.64
CA SER A 6 -2.88 3.19 -18.76
C SER A 6 -1.43 3.43 -18.33
N ILE A 7 -1.20 3.86 -17.09
CA ILE A 7 0.12 4.17 -16.55
C ILE A 7 0.45 3.37 -15.27
N ALA A 8 -0.56 2.83 -14.59
CA ALA A 8 -0.38 2.01 -13.42
C ALA A 8 0.18 0.63 -13.82
N ILE A 9 1.28 0.23 -13.19
CA ILE A 9 1.83 -1.11 -13.31
C ILE A 9 1.23 -1.93 -12.16
N PRO A 10 0.40 -2.96 -12.44
CA PRO A 10 -0.21 -3.78 -11.40
C PRO A 10 0.85 -4.55 -10.61
N HIS A 11 0.55 -4.85 -9.34
CA HIS A 11 1.41 -5.73 -8.55
C HIS A 11 1.48 -7.13 -9.18
N ARG A 12 2.59 -7.83 -8.99
CA ARG A 12 2.83 -9.17 -9.58
C ARG A 12 1.74 -10.17 -9.21
N ASP A 13 1.25 -10.15 -7.97
CA ASP A 13 0.17 -11.03 -7.51
C ASP A 13 -1.13 -10.83 -8.28
N ILE A 14 -1.46 -9.58 -8.65
CA ILE A 14 -2.62 -9.24 -9.49
C ILE A 14 -2.43 -9.83 -10.89
N LEU A 15 -1.22 -9.73 -11.45
CA LEU A 15 -0.89 -10.28 -12.78
C LEU A 15 -0.91 -11.82 -12.79
N GLU A 16 -0.54 -12.46 -11.68
CA GLU A 16 -0.58 -13.92 -11.50
C GLU A 16 -1.97 -14.45 -11.10
N GLY A 17 -2.98 -13.57 -10.95
CA GLY A 17 -4.34 -13.97 -10.57
C GLY A 17 -4.50 -14.36 -9.09
N ARG A 18 -3.52 -14.03 -8.24
CA ARG A 18 -3.60 -14.24 -6.79
C ARG A 18 -4.39 -13.09 -6.17
N LEU A 19 -5.71 -13.27 -6.07
CA LEU A 19 -6.64 -12.28 -5.54
C LEU A 19 -7.13 -12.65 -4.13
N THR A 20 -6.24 -13.18 -3.29
CA THR A 20 -6.56 -13.53 -1.91
C THR A 20 -6.57 -12.28 -1.03
N MET A 21 -7.30 -12.31 0.09
CA MET A 21 -7.48 -11.13 0.95
C MET A 21 -6.15 -10.58 1.50
N ASP A 22 -5.17 -11.45 1.72
CA ASP A 22 -3.80 -11.11 2.14
C ASP A 22 -3.00 -10.32 1.10
N VAL A 23 -3.43 -10.32 -0.17
CA VAL A 23 -2.83 -9.51 -1.24
C VAL A 23 -3.32 -8.06 -1.19
N PHE A 24 -4.55 -7.84 -0.71
CA PHE A 24 -5.19 -6.52 -0.71
C PHE A 24 -5.06 -5.78 0.62
N ALA A 25 -4.96 -6.51 1.72
CA ALA A 25 -4.91 -5.94 3.07
C ALA A 25 -3.66 -6.40 3.80
N ALA A 26 -2.93 -5.43 4.37
CA ALA A 26 -1.85 -5.73 5.29
C ALA A 26 -2.40 -6.33 6.59
N ASP A 27 -1.81 -7.45 7.02
CA ASP A 27 -2.01 -7.96 8.37
C ASP A 27 -1.17 -7.12 9.36
N ILE A 28 -1.85 -6.28 10.16
CA ILE A 28 -1.21 -5.40 11.14
C ILE A 28 -0.45 -6.21 12.21
N HIS A 29 -0.91 -7.42 12.54
CA HIS A 29 -0.18 -8.30 13.46
C HIS A 29 1.15 -8.74 12.84
N GLU A 30 1.18 -9.13 11.56
CA GLU A 30 2.42 -9.48 10.87
C GLU A 30 3.38 -8.29 10.77
N VAL A 31 2.86 -7.10 10.43
CA VAL A 31 3.65 -5.86 10.40
C VAL A 31 4.28 -5.56 11.76
N SER A 32 3.52 -5.73 12.85
CA SER A 32 4.03 -5.54 14.22
C SER A 32 5.17 -6.50 14.58
N GLN A 33 5.15 -7.71 14.00
CA GLN A 33 6.20 -8.73 14.16
C GLN A 33 7.35 -8.57 13.16
N LYS A 34 7.35 -7.51 12.33
CA LYS A 34 8.27 -7.32 11.19
C LYS A 34 8.24 -8.48 10.19
N ARG A 35 7.09 -9.12 10.05
CA ARG A 35 6.78 -10.15 9.04
C ARG A 35 5.88 -9.58 7.95
N GLY A 36 5.74 -10.30 6.85
CA GLY A 36 4.98 -9.86 5.69
C GLY A 36 5.75 -8.97 4.70
N PRO A 37 5.04 -8.37 3.74
CA PRO A 37 5.65 -7.60 2.64
C PRO A 37 6.46 -6.39 3.13
N GLU A 38 7.62 -6.16 2.50
CA GLU A 38 8.54 -5.08 2.89
C GLU A 38 7.89 -3.70 2.84
N GLU A 39 6.99 -3.49 1.88
CA GLU A 39 6.25 -2.24 1.70
C GLU A 39 5.31 -1.88 2.84
N TYR A 40 4.95 -2.84 3.70
CA TYR A 40 4.16 -2.59 4.90
C TYR A 40 5.01 -2.52 6.18
N LYS A 41 6.25 -2.99 6.14
CA LYS A 41 7.17 -2.99 7.30
C LYS A 41 8.01 -1.72 7.38
N ASP A 42 8.37 -1.16 6.24
CA ASP A 42 9.16 0.07 6.15
C ASP A 42 8.24 1.28 5.98
N ALA A 43 8.26 2.19 6.95
CA ALA A 43 7.39 3.36 6.94
C ALA A 43 7.70 4.27 5.74
N GLU A 44 8.98 4.42 5.37
CA GLU A 44 9.36 5.26 4.24
C GLU A 44 8.80 4.71 2.92
N THR A 45 8.93 3.40 2.68
CA THR A 45 8.40 2.71 1.52
C THR A 45 6.87 2.74 1.50
N PHE A 46 6.22 2.54 2.66
CA PHE A 46 4.77 2.61 2.80
C PHE A 46 4.23 3.98 2.36
N PHE A 47 4.81 5.07 2.90
CA PHE A 47 4.37 6.43 2.57
C PHE A 47 4.76 6.86 1.14
N LYS A 48 5.83 6.31 0.55
CA LYS A 48 6.13 6.51 -0.88
C LYS A 48 5.10 5.90 -1.82
N LYS A 49 4.51 4.76 -1.43
CA LYS A 49 3.50 4.04 -2.23
C LYS A 49 2.07 4.44 -1.91
N THR A 50 1.84 5.16 -0.81
CA THR A 50 0.51 5.56 -0.35
C THR A 50 0.26 7.04 -0.68
N CYS A 51 -0.92 7.37 -1.18
CA CYS A 51 -1.33 8.77 -1.32
C CYS A 51 -2.24 9.18 -0.15
N VAL A 52 -1.94 10.32 0.46
CA VAL A 52 -2.80 10.93 1.49
C VAL A 52 -4.13 11.33 0.85
N THR A 53 -5.22 10.73 1.32
CA THR A 53 -6.56 11.10 0.90
C THR A 53 -6.98 12.41 1.57
N GLU A 54 -7.95 13.12 0.99
CA GLU A 54 -8.38 14.43 1.52
C GLU A 54 -8.89 14.35 2.97
N GLY A 55 -9.55 13.25 3.35
CA GLY A 55 -9.99 13.00 4.72
C GLY A 55 -8.85 12.72 5.72
N LEU A 56 -7.63 12.40 5.25
CA LEU A 56 -6.44 12.24 6.09
C LEU A 56 -5.62 13.53 6.19
N LYS A 57 -5.84 14.52 5.30
CA LYS A 57 -5.14 15.81 5.36
C LYS A 57 -5.39 16.56 6.66
N ILE A 58 -6.58 16.41 7.26
CA ILE A 58 -6.95 17.03 8.55
C ILE A 58 -6.14 16.48 9.74
N TYR A 59 -5.57 15.28 9.62
CA TYR A 59 -4.74 14.65 10.64
C TYR A 59 -3.24 14.72 10.32
N SER A 60 -2.86 15.33 9.20
CA SER A 60 -1.47 15.33 8.69
C SER A 60 -0.58 16.42 9.32
N VAL A 61 -0.99 17.05 10.42
CA VAL A 61 -0.17 18.02 11.16
C VAL A 61 0.17 17.40 12.52
N GLN A 62 1.29 16.67 12.56
CA GLN A 62 2.20 16.43 13.70
C GLN A 62 3.03 15.17 13.43
N ILE A 63 4.05 15.28 12.57
CA ILE A 63 5.31 14.55 12.70
C ILE A 63 6.42 15.53 12.32
#